data_AF-A0A969DHF3-F1
#
_entry.id   AF-A0A969DHF3-F1
#
_cell.length_a   1.000
_cell.length_b   1.000
_cell.length_c   1.000
_cell.angle_alpha   90.00
_cell.angle_beta   90.00
_cell.angle_gamma   90.00
#
_symmetry.space_group_name_H-M   'P 1'
#
loop_
_entity.id
_entity.type
_entity.pdbx_description
1 polymer ?
#
loop_
_entity_poly.entity_id
_entity_poly.type
_entity_poly.pdbx_seq_one_letter_code
_entity_poly.pdbx_strand_id
1 'polypeptide(L)' 'MTNEPSKFELAVVAYRESCDRDDLIFQQPVEEHSKVIDNVIYLRTGSVGYVARYDVRRRRMLV' A
#
# COMPACT_ATOMS: atom_id res chain seq x y z
N MET A 1 -1.07 -4.92 -23.93
CA MET A 1 -0.53 -4.97 -22.56
C MET A 1 -1.46 -4.16 -21.70
N THR A 2 -2.22 -4.79 -20.81
CA THR A 2 -3.04 -4.09 -19.82
C THR A 2 -2.10 -3.50 -18.78
N ASN A 3 -1.87 -2.18 -18.83
CA ASN A 3 -1.15 -1.42 -17.80
C ASN A 3 -2.05 -1.23 -16.57
N GLU A 4 -2.55 -2.32 -16.01
CA GLU A 4 -3.28 -2.23 -14.75
C GLU A 4 -2.26 -2.05 -13.62
N PRO A 5 -2.41 -1.01 -12.79
CA PRO A 5 -1.52 -0.80 -11.66
C PRO A 5 -1.62 -1.99 -10.71
N SER A 6 -0.47 -2.42 -10.21
CA SER A 6 -0.39 -3.42 -9.16
C SER A 6 -1.19 -2.94 -7.93
N LYS A 7 -1.67 -3.91 -7.15
CA LYS A 7 -2.37 -3.62 -5.90
C LYS A 7 -1.54 -2.75 -4.96
N PHE A 8 -0.21 -2.90 -4.97
CA PHE A 8 0.72 -2.08 -4.20
C PHE A 8 0.73 -0.62 -4.68
N GLU A 9 0.81 -0.39 -6.00
CA GLU A 9 0.75 0.97 -6.57
C GLU A 9 -0.57 1.67 -6.21
N LEU A 10 -1.69 0.95 -6.28
CA LEU A 10 -2.99 1.47 -5.84
C LEU A 10 -2.99 1.89 -4.37
N ALA A 11 -2.35 1.12 -3.49
CA ALA A 11 -2.22 1.47 -2.08
C ALA A 11 -1.33 2.70 -1.87
N VAL A 12 -0.20 2.80 -2.58
CA VAL A 12 0.71 3.95 -2.48
C VAL A 12 0.01 5.23 -2.96
N VAL A 13 -0.72 5.17 -4.07
CA VAL A 13 -1.52 6.31 -4.57
C VAL A 13 -2.57 6.73 -3.54
N ALA A 14 -3.35 5.78 -3.02
CA ALA A 14 -4.36 6.07 -2.01
C ALA A 14 -3.78 6.67 -0.72
N TYR A 15 -2.54 6.32 -0.36
CA TYR A 15 -1.86 6.91 0.79
C TYR A 15 -1.50 8.37 0.52
N ARG A 16 -0.90 8.65 -0.64
CA ARG A 16 -0.51 10.00 -1.06
C ARG A 16 -1.71 10.94 -1.07
N GLU A 17 -2.82 10.48 -1.64
CA GLU A 17 -4.09 11.21 -1.67
C GLU A 17 -4.67 11.44 -0.26
N SER A 18 -4.57 10.46 0.64
CA SER A 18 -5.14 10.56 1.99
C SER A 18 -4.31 11.42 2.95
N CYS A 19 -2.98 11.45 2.76
CA CYS A 19 -2.04 12.10 3.67
C CYS A 19 -1.47 13.42 3.14
N ASP A 20 -1.69 13.75 1.87
CA ASP A 20 -1.03 14.86 1.16
C ASP A 20 0.51 14.79 1.29
N ARG A 21 1.06 13.58 1.09
CA ARG A 21 2.49 13.28 1.29
C ARG A 21 3.05 12.42 0.16
N ASP A 22 4.03 12.96 -0.56
CA ASP A 22 4.70 12.29 -1.68
C ASP A 22 6.15 11.86 -1.37
N ASP A 23 6.69 12.26 -0.22
CA ASP A 23 8.09 12.12 0.16
C ASP A 23 8.46 10.74 0.73
N LEU A 24 7.46 9.94 1.09
CA LEU A 24 7.68 8.63 1.70
C LEU A 24 7.97 7.53 0.66
N ILE A 25 9.08 6.83 0.87
CA ILE A 25 9.47 5.65 0.08
C ILE A 25 8.92 4.40 0.76
N PHE A 26 7.94 3.78 0.11
CA PHE A 26 7.34 2.53 0.55
C PHE A 26 8.14 1.32 0.06
N GLN A 27 8.39 0.38 0.96
CA GLN A 27 8.95 -0.90 0.60
C GLN A 27 7.81 -1.85 0.26
N GLN A 28 7.81 -2.39 -0.96
CA GLN A 28 6.91 -3.46 -1.33
C GLN A 28 7.23 -4.68 -0.46
N PRO A 29 6.29 -5.19 0.34
CA PRO A 29 6.55 -6.38 1.13
C PRO A 29 6.64 -7.59 0.17
N VAL A 30 7.64 -8.46 0.39
CA VAL A 30 7.91 -9.65 -0.46
C VAL A 30 6.64 -10.50 -0.55
N GLU A 31 6.12 -10.73 -1.76
CA GLU A 31 4.80 -11.36 -2.00
C GLU A 31 4.60 -12.70 -1.28
N GLU A 32 5.68 -13.46 -1.08
CA GLU A 32 5.67 -14.74 -0.37
C GLU A 32 5.27 -14.61 1.12
N HIS A 33 5.55 -13.46 1.73
CA HIS A 33 5.10 -13.07 3.07
C HIS A 33 3.87 -12.15 3.04
N SER A 34 3.67 -11.45 1.93
CA SER A 34 2.50 -10.63 1.61
C SER A 34 1.40 -11.47 0.98
N LYS A 35 1.10 -12.65 1.56
CA LYS A 35 -0.28 -13.14 1.49
C LYS A 35 -1.12 -11.96 1.92
N VAL A 36 -1.81 -11.34 0.97
CA VAL A 36 -2.69 -10.21 1.18
C VAL A 36 -3.74 -10.71 2.18
N ILE A 37 -3.47 -10.55 3.47
CA ILE A 37 -4.33 -11.09 4.53
C ILE A 37 -5.66 -10.36 4.35
N ASP A 38 -6.69 -11.11 3.99
CA ASP A 38 -8.05 -10.62 3.79
C ASP A 38 -8.21 -9.45 2.80
N ASN A 39 -7.40 -9.40 1.73
CA ASN A 39 -7.42 -8.28 0.74
C ASN A 39 -6.91 -6.95 1.31
N VAL A 40 -6.10 -6.98 2.37
CA VAL A 40 -5.45 -5.81 2.94
C VAL A 40 -3.96 -5.79 2.57
N ILE A 41 -3.48 -4.63 2.11
CA ILE A 41 -2.08 -4.36 1.82
C ILE A 41 -1.53 -3.48 2.92
N TYR A 42 -0.45 -3.90 3.55
CA TYR A 42 0.22 -3.11 4.56
C TYR A 42 1.35 -2.32 3.90
N LEU A 43 1.30 -1.00 4.06
CA LEU A 43 2.36 -0.10 3.64
C LEU A 43 3.36 0.05 4.77
N ARG A 44 4.63 -0.19 4.46
CA ARG A 44 5.75 0.01 5.39
C ARG A 44 6.83 0.87 4.76
N THR A 45 7.51 1.63 5.59
CA THR A 45 8.74 2.33 5.23
C THR A 45 9.93 1.60 5.86
N GLY A 46 11.11 1.70 5.24
CA GLY A 46 12.30 1.02 5.73
C GLY A 46 12.77 1.50 7.11
N SER A 47 12.44 2.74 7.46
CA SER A 47 12.89 3.41 8.69
C SER A 47 11.87 3.40 9.83
N VAL A 48 10.56 3.30 9.54
CA VAL A 48 9.49 3.53 10.54
C VAL A 48 8.62 2.28 10.77
N GLY A 49 8.75 1.23 9.95
CA GLY A 49 7.89 0.05 10.03
C GLY A 49 6.56 0.26 9.30
N TYR A 50 5.48 -0.35 9.78
CA TYR A 50 4.15 -0.25 9.17
C TYR A 50 3.52 1.11 9.45
N VAL A 51 3.09 1.80 8.40
CA VAL A 51 2.58 3.18 8.47
C VAL A 51 1.14 3.34 7.99
N ALA A 52 0.62 2.38 7.23
CA ALA A 52 -0.77 2.36 6.82
C ALA A 52 -1.19 0.97 6.33
N ARG A 53 -2.50 0.76 6.19
CA ARG A 53 -3.06 -0.40 5.53
C ARG A 53 -4.17 0.01 4.54
N TYR A 54 -4.14 -0.60 3.38
CA TYR A 54 -5.09 -0.39 2.30
C TYR A 54 -6.01 -1.61 2.15
N ASP A 55 -7.31 -1.42 2.37
CA ASP A 55 -8.32 -2.43 2.07
C ASP A 55 -8.67 -2.38 0.58
N VAL A 56 -8.24 -3.39 -0.17
CA VAL A 56 -8.44 -3.47 -1.62
C VAL A 56 -9.91 -3.63 -1.99
N ARG A 57 -10.71 -4.32 -1.17
CA ARG A 57 -12.16 -4.52 -1.43
C ARG A 57 -12.93 -3.23 -1.24
N ARG A 58 -12.63 -2.50 -0.18
CA ARG A 58 -13.30 -1.23 0.16
C ARG A 58 -12.66 -0.03 -0.52
N ARG A 59 -11.51 -0.22 -1.19
CA ARG A 59 -10.66 0.83 -1.78
C ARG A 59 -10.39 1.96 -0.79
N ARG A 60 -10.09 1.59 0.46
CA ARG A 60 -9.98 2.54 1.58
C ARG A 60 -8.62 2.46 2.24
N MET A 61 -8.03 3.62 2.49
CA MET A 61 -6.83 3.77 3.30
C MET A 61 -7.18 3.92 4.78
N LEU A 62 -6.43 3.22 5.63
CA LEU A 62 -6.38 3.41 7.08
C LEU A 62 -4.93 3.69 7.44
N VAL A 63 -4.66 4.92 7.84
CA VAL A 63 -3.35 5.43 8.25
C VAL A 63 -3.22 5.29 9.76
#